data_AF-A0A3P9NU64-F1
#
_entry.id   AF-A0A3P9NU64-F1
#
_cell.length_a   1.000
_cell.length_b   1.000
_cell.length_c   1.000
_cell.angle_alpha   90.00
_cell.angle_beta   90.00
_cell.angle_gamma   90.00
#
_symmetry.space_group_name_H-M   'P 1'
#
loop_
_entity.id
_entity.type
_entity.pdbx_description
1 polymer ?
#
loop_
_entity_poly.entity_id
_entity_poly.type
_entity_poly.pdbx_seq_one_letter_code
_entity_poly.pdbx_strand_id
1 'polypeptide(L)'
;MKILLILVLVFLTGCNGGQYDHPSKSQVKMVQDAYWDYVQKSTMTPKDNVWDIRHSHPGQYLCSVISHSVEAVQRFFRLVYAHIVMWSRNFYHRFCQEVDHLQQHLHHFLHHLEDGTFYHATELVAQIRWKMESIKMVAAHYIEALDPIGLKMALLEKIKELNEHLNRCFELLETHHHEHHCDHHQLPGHHPGQYPGLKPPGHHHPPGHHGCGPETKKKINESMEAFKTSLFSLVSKFEVELAQTTEKINKKMFPLRKKPHGQLIKDSDRLKDDLESLWQDWLLLSQQKVV
;
A
#
# COMPACT_ATOMS: atom_id res chain seq x y z
N MET A 1 -6.73 -10.32 15.85
CA MET A 1 -5.97 -9.41 14.95
C MET A 1 -6.64 -8.04 14.83
N LYS A 2 -7.91 -7.96 14.40
CA LYS A 2 -8.67 -6.70 14.31
C LYS A 2 -8.72 -5.90 15.63
N ILE A 3 -8.91 -6.55 16.77
CA ILE A 3 -9.10 -5.85 18.07
C ILE A 3 -7.87 -5.05 18.52
N LEU A 4 -6.64 -5.52 18.26
CA LEU A 4 -5.43 -4.80 18.68
C LEU A 4 -5.10 -3.62 17.76
N LEU A 5 -5.31 -3.77 16.45
CA LEU A 5 -5.21 -2.66 15.49
C LEU A 5 -6.32 -1.65 15.71
N ILE A 6 -7.54 -2.10 16.03
CA ILE A 6 -8.65 -1.23 16.46
C ILE A 6 -8.31 -0.56 17.79
N LEU A 7 -7.64 -1.22 18.74
CA LEU A 7 -7.15 -0.58 19.97
C LEU A 7 -6.07 0.47 19.68
N VAL A 8 -5.11 0.18 18.81
CA VAL A 8 -4.09 1.14 18.35
C VAL A 8 -4.77 2.34 17.68
N LEU A 9 -5.72 2.09 16.77
CA LEU A 9 -6.51 3.14 16.13
C LEU A 9 -7.33 3.92 17.15
N VAL A 10 -8.09 3.28 18.05
CA VAL A 10 -8.95 3.95 19.05
C VAL A 10 -8.13 4.77 20.05
N PHE A 11 -6.97 4.28 20.49
CA PHE A 11 -6.05 5.05 21.34
C PHE A 11 -5.39 6.21 20.60
N LEU A 12 -5.28 6.16 19.26
CA LEU A 12 -4.72 7.23 18.43
C LEU A 12 -5.77 8.20 17.84
N THR A 13 -7.00 7.74 17.58
CA THR A 13 -8.11 8.50 16.95
C THR A 13 -9.03 9.17 17.97
N GLY A 14 -8.83 8.93 19.27
CA GLY A 14 -9.38 9.78 20.33
C GLY A 14 -8.77 11.19 20.40
N CYS A 15 -7.88 11.56 19.46
CA CYS A 15 -7.32 12.90 19.31
C CYS A 15 -7.92 13.60 18.08
N ASN A 16 -8.64 14.69 18.33
CA ASN A 16 -9.04 15.64 17.31
C ASN A 16 -7.80 16.18 16.56
N GLY A 17 -7.86 16.11 15.23
CA GLY A 17 -7.19 17.00 14.27
C GLY A 17 -5.76 17.47 14.55
N GLY A 18 -4.80 16.91 13.79
CA GLY A 18 -3.77 17.71 13.13
C GLY A 18 -2.53 18.15 13.92
N GLN A 19 -2.51 18.14 15.26
CA GLN A 19 -1.31 18.52 16.02
C GLN A 19 -0.96 17.43 17.06
N TYR A 20 0.03 16.60 16.71
CA TYR A 20 0.41 15.42 17.48
C TYR A 20 1.41 15.76 18.61
N ASP A 21 0.96 16.46 19.64
CA ASP A 21 1.72 16.66 20.88
C ASP A 21 1.47 15.54 21.91
N HIS A 22 2.13 15.60 23.08
CA HIS A 22 1.95 14.74 24.26
C HIS A 22 0.48 14.34 24.54
N PRO A 23 0.19 13.28 25.35
CA PRO A 23 -1.16 13.00 25.83
C PRO A 23 -1.87 14.31 26.15
N SER A 24 -3.00 14.59 25.49
CA SER A 24 -3.72 15.81 25.84
C SER A 24 -3.99 15.73 27.33
N LYS A 25 -3.71 16.79 28.10
CA LYS A 25 -3.96 16.81 29.56
C LYS A 25 -5.37 16.30 29.90
N SER A 26 -6.30 16.44 28.96
CA SER A 26 -7.65 15.87 28.96
C SER A 26 -7.72 14.34 29.07
N GLN A 27 -6.96 13.58 28.27
CA GLN A 27 -6.98 12.11 28.28
C GLN A 27 -6.41 11.53 29.58
N VAL A 28 -5.29 12.06 30.07
CA VAL A 28 -4.70 11.65 31.35
C VAL A 28 -5.66 11.95 32.49
N LYS A 29 -6.25 13.14 32.49
CA LYS A 29 -7.24 13.56 33.49
C LYS A 29 -8.49 12.67 33.45
N MET A 30 -8.97 12.29 32.27
CA MET A 30 -10.09 11.35 32.11
C MET A 30 -9.80 9.99 32.74
N VAL A 31 -8.60 9.42 32.53
CA VAL A 31 -8.20 8.13 33.14
C VAL A 31 -8.09 8.25 34.66
N GLN A 32 -7.51 9.34 35.16
CA GLN A 32 -7.46 9.62 36.60
C GLN A 32 -8.85 9.77 37.21
N ASP A 33 -9.74 10.52 36.56
CA ASP A 33 -11.11 10.74 37.02
C ASP A 33 -11.91 9.43 37.04
N ALA A 34 -11.76 8.59 36.01
CA ALA A 34 -12.37 7.27 35.95
C ALA A 34 -11.86 6.34 37.06
N TYR A 35 -10.56 6.38 37.36
CA TYR A 35 -9.99 5.64 38.49
C TYR A 35 -10.63 6.06 39.81
N TRP A 36 -10.70 7.37 40.08
CA TRP A 36 -11.26 7.88 41.34
C TRP A 36 -12.77 7.67 41.45
N ASP A 37 -13.51 7.74 40.34
CA ASP A 37 -14.93 7.37 40.28
C ASP A 37 -15.14 5.88 40.61
N TYR A 38 -14.28 5.00 40.09
CA TYR A 38 -14.29 3.58 40.47
C TYR A 38 -14.01 3.39 41.96
N VAL A 39 -12.99 4.05 42.52
CA VAL A 39 -12.67 3.97 43.95
C VAL A 39 -13.87 4.40 44.78
N GLN A 40 -14.44 5.58 44.50
CA GLN A 40 -15.61 6.12 45.19
C GLN A 40 -16.77 5.10 45.21
N LYS A 41 -17.10 4.53 44.05
CA LYS A 41 -18.19 3.56 43.90
C LYS A 41 -17.91 2.24 44.62
N SER A 42 -16.69 1.74 44.54
CA SER A 42 -16.31 0.41 45.04
C SER A 42 -16.14 0.37 46.55
N THR A 43 -15.65 1.47 47.15
CA THR A 43 -15.45 1.57 48.60
C THR A 43 -16.60 2.28 49.32
N MET A 44 -17.65 2.67 48.58
CA MET A 44 -18.77 3.48 49.08
C MET A 44 -18.29 4.75 49.83
N THR A 45 -17.13 5.28 49.45
CA THR A 45 -16.53 6.43 50.13
C THR A 45 -17.21 7.72 49.63
N PRO A 46 -17.62 8.63 50.53
CA PRO A 46 -18.20 9.92 50.14
C PRO A 46 -17.28 10.71 49.20
N LYS A 47 -17.88 11.48 48.29
CA LYS A 47 -17.16 12.27 47.28
C LYS A 47 -16.10 13.19 47.88
N ASP A 48 -16.44 13.87 48.98
CA ASP A 48 -15.54 14.82 49.65
C ASP A 48 -14.32 14.10 50.25
N ASN A 49 -14.52 12.94 50.86
CA ASN A 49 -13.42 12.12 51.39
C ASN A 49 -12.53 11.57 50.26
N VAL A 50 -13.12 11.17 49.11
CA VAL A 50 -12.34 10.77 47.93
C VAL A 50 -11.55 11.95 47.36
N TRP A 51 -12.13 13.16 47.38
CA TRP A 51 -11.44 14.38 46.99
C TRP A 51 -10.23 14.63 47.89
N ASP A 52 -10.37 14.52 49.21
CA ASP A 52 -9.27 14.69 50.16
C ASP A 52 -8.17 13.64 49.94
N ILE A 53 -8.55 12.38 49.75
CA ILE A 53 -7.61 11.29 49.48
C ILE A 53 -6.87 11.53 48.16
N ARG A 54 -7.57 11.96 47.10
CA ARG A 54 -6.96 12.27 45.80
C ARG A 54 -5.92 13.38 45.91
N HIS A 55 -6.19 14.41 46.69
CA HIS A 55 -5.29 15.56 46.85
C HIS A 55 -4.22 15.37 47.93
N SER A 56 -4.31 14.31 48.75
CA SER A 56 -3.26 13.89 49.67
C SER A 56 -1.97 13.50 48.95
N HIS A 57 -0.85 13.48 49.68
CA HIS A 57 0.45 13.10 49.11
C HIS A 57 0.43 11.69 48.45
N PRO A 58 -0.12 10.63 49.07
CA PRO A 58 -0.29 9.34 48.40
C PRO A 58 -1.21 9.37 47.17
N GLY A 59 -2.30 10.14 47.21
CA GLY A 59 -3.23 10.27 46.09
C GLY A 59 -2.62 10.98 44.88
N GLN A 60 -1.82 12.02 45.12
CA GLN A 60 -1.07 12.73 44.09
C GLN A 60 0.03 11.85 43.49
N TYR A 61 0.75 11.07 44.32
CA TYR A 61 1.71 10.09 43.83
C TYR A 61 1.05 9.07 42.89
N LEU A 62 -0.12 8.55 43.28
CA LEU A 62 -0.88 7.63 42.43
C LEU A 62 -1.37 8.28 41.13
N CYS A 63 -1.82 9.54 41.17
CA CYS A 63 -2.17 10.30 39.96
C CYS A 63 -0.96 10.48 39.02
N SER A 64 0.23 10.69 39.59
CA SER A 64 1.49 10.75 38.84
C SER A 64 1.78 9.42 38.14
N VAL A 65 1.70 8.31 38.87
CA VAL A 65 1.84 6.94 38.33
C VAL A 65 0.88 6.68 37.17
N ILE A 66 -0.40 7.00 37.35
CA ILE A 66 -1.40 6.86 36.28
C ILE A 66 -1.01 7.70 35.07
N SER A 67 -0.57 8.94 35.26
CA SER A 67 -0.10 9.81 34.17
C SER A 67 1.05 9.19 33.38
N HIS A 68 2.07 8.70 34.09
CA HIS A 68 3.26 8.09 33.47
C HIS A 68 2.90 6.81 32.71
N SER A 69 2.00 5.98 33.24
CA SER A 69 1.56 4.77 32.56
C SER A 69 0.79 5.07 31.26
N VAL A 70 -0.09 6.08 31.28
CA VAL A 70 -0.81 6.53 30.08
C VAL A 70 0.17 7.05 29.03
N GLU A 71 1.16 7.85 29.43
CA GLU A 71 2.18 8.35 28.52
C GLU A 71 3.03 7.22 27.90
N ALA A 72 3.45 6.25 28.69
CA ALA A 72 4.23 5.10 28.21
C ALA A 72 3.44 4.25 27.20
N VAL A 73 2.17 3.96 27.49
CA VAL A 73 1.28 3.20 26.59
C VAL A 73 1.04 3.96 25.29
N GLN A 74 0.79 5.27 25.37
CA GLN A 74 0.62 6.09 24.17
C GLN A 74 1.89 6.15 23.33
N ARG A 75 3.05 6.31 23.97
CA ARG A 75 4.34 6.32 23.28
C ARG A 75 4.58 4.98 22.57
N PHE A 76 4.31 3.86 23.22
CA PHE A 76 4.38 2.54 22.59
C PHE A 76 3.49 2.45 21.34
N PHE A 77 2.22 2.84 21.42
CA PHE A 77 1.31 2.77 20.27
C PHE A 77 1.69 3.74 19.14
N ARG A 78 2.17 4.95 19.46
CA ARG A 78 2.69 5.91 18.47
C ARG A 78 3.85 5.32 17.69
N LEU A 79 4.77 4.66 18.39
CA LEU A 79 5.96 4.06 17.80
C LEU A 79 5.62 2.84 16.93
N VAL A 80 4.70 1.99 17.39
CA VAL A 80 4.14 0.89 16.57
C VAL A 80 3.48 1.44 15.31
N TYR A 81 2.63 2.47 15.44
CA TYR A 81 1.97 3.11 14.30
C TYR A 81 2.97 3.72 13.31
N ALA A 82 3.97 4.46 13.81
CA ALA A 82 5.02 5.04 12.99
C ALA A 82 5.77 3.98 12.17
N HIS A 83 6.01 2.79 12.74
CA HIS A 83 6.59 1.69 11.98
C HIS A 83 5.69 1.19 10.86
N ILE A 84 4.41 0.96 11.19
CA ILE A 84 3.42 0.48 10.23
C ILE A 84 3.33 1.45 9.06
N VAL A 85 3.27 2.75 9.33
CA VAL A 85 3.29 3.80 8.31
C VAL A 85 4.60 3.77 7.51
N MET A 86 5.75 3.58 8.15
CA MET A 86 7.05 3.55 7.46
C MET A 86 7.14 2.41 6.44
N TRP A 87 6.90 1.17 6.84
CA TRP A 87 7.04 0.04 5.91
C TRP A 87 5.90 -0.04 4.90
N SER A 88 4.67 0.38 5.26
CA SER A 88 3.56 0.47 4.29
C SER A 88 3.80 1.54 3.23
N ARG A 89 4.39 2.69 3.57
CA ARG A 89 4.81 3.70 2.59
C ARG A 89 5.89 3.18 1.65
N ASN A 90 6.92 2.51 2.17
CA ASN A 90 7.96 1.92 1.33
C ASN A 90 7.38 0.84 0.40
N PHE A 91 6.46 0.02 0.92
CA PHE A 91 5.72 -0.95 0.12
C PHE A 91 4.93 -0.27 -1.00
N TYR A 92 4.13 0.75 -0.69
CA TYR A 92 3.33 1.49 -1.67
C TYR A 92 4.19 2.17 -2.74
N HIS A 93 5.32 2.76 -2.34
CA HIS A 93 6.26 3.37 -3.28
C HIS A 93 6.80 2.34 -4.28
N ARG A 94 7.30 1.20 -3.80
CA ARG A 94 7.77 0.12 -4.67
C ARG A 94 6.66 -0.42 -5.56
N PHE A 95 5.47 -0.57 -5.02
CA PHE A 95 4.29 -0.97 -5.79
C PHE A 95 4.02 0.00 -6.93
N CYS A 96 4.02 1.31 -6.68
CA CYS A 96 3.82 2.32 -7.72
C CYS A 96 4.92 2.26 -8.78
N GLN A 97 6.18 2.05 -8.38
CA GLN A 97 7.31 1.91 -9.31
C GLN A 97 7.12 0.74 -10.29
N GLU A 98 6.58 -0.39 -9.85
CA GLU A 98 6.29 -1.52 -10.75
C GLU A 98 5.20 -1.16 -11.77
N VAL A 99 4.18 -0.41 -11.36
CA VAL A 99 3.13 0.07 -12.27
C VAL A 99 3.70 1.09 -13.26
N ASP A 100 4.52 2.03 -12.80
CA ASP A 100 5.18 3.03 -13.63
C ASP A 100 6.14 2.38 -14.63
N HIS A 101 6.85 1.33 -14.23
CA HIS A 101 7.73 0.58 -15.11
C HIS A 101 6.95 -0.11 -16.25
N LEU A 102 5.82 -0.75 -15.94
CA LEU A 102 4.94 -1.29 -16.98
C LEU A 102 4.42 -0.19 -17.90
N GLN A 103 4.00 0.96 -17.35
CA GLN A 103 3.53 2.09 -18.13
C GLN A 103 4.59 2.61 -19.11
N GLN A 104 5.85 2.70 -18.66
CA GLN A 104 6.98 3.06 -19.52
C GLN A 104 7.20 2.04 -20.64
N HIS A 105 7.15 0.74 -20.34
CA HIS A 105 7.28 -0.30 -21.37
C HIS A 105 6.15 -0.25 -22.40
N LEU A 106 4.92 0.09 -22.00
CA LEU A 106 3.80 0.22 -22.93
C LEU A 106 3.77 1.56 -23.67
N HIS A 107 4.55 2.55 -23.25
CA HIS A 107 4.46 3.93 -23.76
C HIS A 107 4.57 4.01 -25.27
N HIS A 108 5.62 3.43 -25.86
CA HIS A 108 5.84 3.48 -27.31
C HIS A 108 4.72 2.76 -28.09
N PHE A 109 4.25 1.62 -27.59
CA PHE A 109 3.16 0.86 -28.21
C PHE A 109 1.86 1.65 -28.21
N LEU A 110 1.51 2.24 -27.07
CA LEU A 110 0.30 3.04 -26.92
C LEU A 110 0.36 4.34 -27.72
N HIS A 111 1.54 4.98 -27.80
CA HIS A 111 1.74 6.18 -28.61
C HIS A 111 1.59 5.87 -30.10
N HIS A 112 2.16 4.75 -30.57
CA HIS A 112 2.00 4.33 -31.96
C HIS A 112 0.52 4.08 -32.35
N LEU A 113 -0.26 3.54 -31.41
CA LEU A 113 -1.71 3.35 -31.60
C LEU A 113 -2.47 4.67 -31.65
N GLU A 114 -2.08 5.67 -30.86
CA GLU A 114 -2.65 7.01 -30.89
C GLU A 114 -2.31 7.78 -32.18
N ASP A 115 -1.09 7.60 -32.70
CA ASP A 115 -0.64 8.25 -33.95
C ASP A 115 -1.24 7.60 -35.21
N GLY A 116 -1.71 6.35 -35.11
CA GLY A 116 -2.30 5.63 -36.22
C GLY A 116 -3.71 6.12 -36.58
N THR A 117 -4.18 5.80 -37.79
CA THR A 117 -5.53 6.14 -38.30
C THR A 117 -6.67 5.30 -37.68
N PHE A 118 -6.45 4.72 -36.51
CA PHE A 118 -7.39 3.81 -35.85
C PHE A 118 -8.45 4.61 -35.07
N TYR A 119 -9.65 4.77 -35.63
CA TYR A 119 -10.75 5.55 -35.03
C TYR A 119 -11.13 5.14 -33.59
N HIS A 120 -10.84 3.90 -33.19
CA HIS A 120 -11.13 3.36 -31.85
C HIS A 120 -9.90 3.21 -30.94
N ALA A 121 -8.68 3.50 -31.43
CA ALA A 121 -7.46 3.26 -30.64
C ALA A 121 -7.27 4.28 -29.52
N THR A 122 -7.59 5.56 -29.74
CA THR A 122 -7.40 6.61 -28.74
C THR A 122 -8.18 6.32 -27.44
N GLU A 123 -9.43 5.86 -27.56
CA GLU A 123 -10.25 5.50 -26.42
C GLU A 123 -9.70 4.28 -25.67
N LEU A 124 -9.26 3.24 -26.38
CA LEU A 124 -8.64 2.07 -25.74
C LEU A 124 -7.32 2.40 -25.04
N VAL A 125 -6.49 3.26 -25.64
CA VAL A 125 -5.25 3.74 -25.02
C VAL A 125 -5.56 4.52 -23.75
N ALA A 126 -6.58 5.40 -23.77
CA ALA A 126 -7.03 6.11 -22.58
C ALA A 126 -7.51 5.15 -21.49
N GLN A 127 -8.29 4.11 -21.85
CA GLN A 127 -8.73 3.08 -20.90
C GLN A 127 -7.55 2.30 -20.30
N ILE A 128 -6.55 1.92 -21.10
CA ILE A 128 -5.36 1.22 -20.60
C ILE A 128 -4.59 2.08 -19.60
N ARG A 129 -4.33 3.35 -19.94
CA ARG A 129 -3.67 4.30 -19.03
C ARG A 129 -4.45 4.45 -17.72
N TRP A 130 -5.77 4.59 -17.81
CA TRP A 130 -6.62 4.68 -16.63
C TRP A 130 -6.61 3.39 -15.79
N LYS A 131 -6.59 2.21 -16.41
CA LYS A 131 -6.53 0.93 -15.67
C LYS A 131 -5.23 0.79 -14.88
N MET A 132 -4.09 1.26 -15.42
CA MET A 132 -2.84 1.32 -14.67
C MET A 132 -2.94 2.22 -13.43
N GLU A 133 -3.53 3.40 -13.57
CA GLU A 133 -3.78 4.29 -12.42
C GLU A 133 -4.76 3.68 -11.43
N SER A 134 -5.80 2.99 -11.90
CA SER A 134 -6.73 2.27 -11.04
C SER A 134 -6.05 1.19 -10.20
N ILE A 135 -4.99 0.54 -10.70
CA ILE A 135 -4.21 -0.44 -9.92
C ILE A 135 -3.52 0.24 -8.73
N LYS A 136 -2.94 1.44 -8.92
CA LYS A 136 -2.35 2.24 -7.82
C LYS A 136 -3.39 2.65 -6.79
N MET A 137 -4.56 3.10 -7.24
CA MET A 137 -5.67 3.50 -6.36
C MET A 137 -6.18 2.36 -5.49
N VAL A 138 -6.36 1.17 -6.08
CA VAL A 138 -6.74 -0.04 -5.33
C VAL A 138 -5.67 -0.41 -4.31
N ALA A 139 -4.39 -0.33 -4.70
CA ALA A 139 -3.29 -0.60 -3.78
C ALA A 139 -3.31 0.35 -2.57
N ALA A 140 -3.44 1.66 -2.79
CA ALA A 140 -3.52 2.65 -1.72
C ALA A 140 -4.62 2.29 -0.69
N HIS A 141 -5.83 1.97 -1.18
CA HIS A 141 -6.96 1.62 -0.32
C HIS A 141 -6.69 0.42 0.59
N TYR A 142 -6.21 -0.69 0.02
CA TYR A 142 -6.00 -1.92 0.79
C TYR A 142 -4.74 -1.88 1.67
N ILE A 143 -3.73 -1.09 1.30
CA ILE A 143 -2.54 -0.85 2.13
C ILE A 143 -2.92 -0.05 3.36
N GLU A 144 -3.71 1.01 3.22
CA GLU A 144 -4.23 1.79 4.34
C GLU A 144 -5.12 0.95 5.26
N ALA A 145 -5.93 0.04 4.69
CA ALA A 145 -6.75 -0.90 5.43
C ALA A 145 -5.96 -2.05 6.08
N LEU A 146 -4.66 -2.19 5.77
CA LEU A 146 -3.82 -3.33 6.16
C LEU A 146 -4.43 -4.68 5.78
N ASP A 147 -5.02 -4.76 4.58
CA ASP A 147 -5.72 -5.94 4.07
C ASP A 147 -5.00 -6.53 2.84
N PRO A 148 -3.97 -7.35 3.06
CA PRO A 148 -3.22 -7.97 1.97
C PRO A 148 -4.06 -8.94 1.13
N ILE A 149 -5.04 -9.61 1.75
CA ILE A 149 -5.88 -10.60 1.06
C ILE A 149 -6.82 -9.86 0.10
N GLY A 150 -7.47 -8.80 0.57
CA GLY A 150 -8.27 -7.91 -0.27
C GLY A 150 -7.46 -7.32 -1.42
N LEU A 151 -6.23 -6.86 -1.14
CA LEU A 151 -5.32 -6.37 -2.18
C LEU A 151 -5.06 -7.44 -3.24
N LYS A 152 -4.67 -8.65 -2.84
CA LYS A 152 -4.38 -9.76 -3.75
C LYS A 152 -5.56 -10.06 -4.69
N MET A 153 -6.77 -10.11 -4.13
CA MET A 153 -7.98 -10.38 -4.90
C MET A 153 -8.29 -9.27 -5.90
N ALA A 154 -8.20 -8.01 -5.46
CA ALA A 154 -8.47 -6.87 -6.33
C ALA A 154 -7.42 -6.74 -7.45
N LEU A 155 -6.15 -7.07 -7.18
CA LEU A 155 -5.09 -7.09 -8.21
C LEU A 155 -5.32 -8.16 -9.27
N LEU A 156 -5.78 -9.35 -8.89
CA LEU A 156 -6.12 -10.40 -9.86
C LEU A 156 -7.16 -9.91 -10.88
N GLU A 157 -8.20 -9.23 -10.40
CA GLU A 157 -9.24 -8.64 -11.23
C GLU A 157 -8.69 -7.52 -12.13
N LYS A 158 -7.95 -6.56 -11.56
CA LYS A 158 -7.44 -5.41 -12.32
C LYS A 158 -6.40 -5.78 -13.37
N ILE A 159 -5.52 -6.74 -13.08
CA ILE A 159 -4.55 -7.25 -14.05
C ILE A 159 -5.25 -7.99 -15.19
N LYS A 160 -6.30 -8.77 -14.87
CA LYS A 160 -7.10 -9.44 -15.89
C LYS A 160 -7.77 -8.44 -16.82
N GLU A 161 -8.44 -7.42 -16.28
CA GLU A 161 -9.05 -6.34 -17.06
C GLU A 161 -8.02 -5.64 -17.96
N LEU A 162 -6.85 -5.29 -17.43
CA LEU A 162 -5.77 -4.65 -18.19
C LEU A 162 -5.31 -5.52 -19.37
N ASN A 163 -5.15 -6.82 -19.15
CA ASN A 163 -4.79 -7.78 -20.20
C ASN A 163 -5.85 -7.88 -21.29
N GLU A 164 -7.13 -7.88 -20.93
CA GLU A 164 -8.23 -7.90 -21.91
C GLU A 164 -8.24 -6.64 -22.79
N HIS A 165 -7.86 -5.47 -22.26
CA HIS A 165 -7.75 -4.25 -23.06
C HIS A 165 -6.53 -4.27 -23.97
N LEU A 166 -5.39 -4.77 -23.50
CA LEU A 166 -4.19 -4.93 -24.33
C LEU A 166 -4.40 -5.94 -25.46
N ASN A 167 -5.10 -7.04 -25.20
CA ASN A 167 -5.46 -8.02 -26.24
C ASN A 167 -6.34 -7.38 -27.32
N ARG A 168 -7.30 -6.54 -26.96
CA ARG A 168 -8.10 -5.79 -27.93
C ARG A 168 -7.27 -4.83 -28.79
N CYS A 169 -6.23 -4.22 -28.23
CA CYS A 169 -5.30 -3.41 -29.03
C CYS A 169 -4.55 -4.25 -30.07
N PHE A 170 -4.14 -5.48 -29.74
CA PHE A 170 -3.51 -6.38 -30.71
C PHE A 170 -4.48 -6.83 -31.79
N GLU A 171 -5.72 -7.16 -31.42
CA GLU A 171 -6.77 -7.52 -32.38
C GLU A 171 -7.03 -6.39 -33.38
N LEU A 172 -7.07 -5.14 -32.93
CA LEU A 172 -7.22 -3.97 -33.82
C LEU A 172 -6.07 -3.80 -34.81
N LEU A 173 -4.84 -4.07 -34.36
CA LEU A 173 -3.66 -4.01 -35.24
C LEU A 173 -3.66 -5.12 -36.28
N GLU A 174 -4.09 -6.32 -35.88
CA GLU A 174 -4.20 -7.50 -36.76
C GLU A 174 -5.29 -7.31 -37.82
N THR A 175 -6.48 -6.79 -37.46
CA THR A 175 -7.58 -6.58 -38.41
C THR A 175 -7.27 -5.53 -39.48
N HIS A 176 -6.64 -4.42 -39.09
CA HIS A 176 -6.28 -3.35 -40.03
C HIS A 176 -5.18 -3.78 -41.02
N HIS A 177 -4.23 -4.63 -40.59
CA HIS A 177 -3.22 -5.20 -41.49
C HIS A 177 -3.83 -6.15 -42.53
N HIS A 178 -4.94 -6.83 -42.23
CA HIS A 178 -5.62 -7.69 -43.20
C HIS A 178 -6.46 -6.89 -44.20
N GLU A 179 -7.11 -5.80 -43.78
CA GLU A 179 -7.95 -4.99 -44.67
C GLU A 179 -7.13 -4.28 -45.76
N HIS A 180 -5.95 -3.75 -45.44
CA HIS A 180 -5.06 -3.12 -46.42
C HIS A 180 -4.32 -4.10 -47.35
N HIS A 181 -4.21 -5.39 -46.99
CA HIS A 181 -3.52 -6.38 -47.83
C HIS A 181 -4.43 -7.02 -48.89
N CYS A 182 -5.74 -6.92 -48.75
CA CYS A 182 -6.71 -7.51 -49.68
C CYS A 182 -6.98 -6.64 -50.94
N ASP A 183 -6.65 -5.35 -50.92
CA ASP A 183 -6.94 -4.43 -52.05
C ASP A 183 -5.90 -4.41 -53.19
N HIS A 184 -4.84 -5.23 -53.10
CA HIS A 184 -3.77 -5.26 -54.11
C HIS A 184 -3.79 -6.45 -55.07
N HIS A 185 -4.82 -7.29 -55.05
CA HIS A 185 -4.94 -8.41 -55.98
C HIS A 185 -6.24 -8.43 -56.79
N GLN A 186 -6.48 -7.37 -57.58
CA GLN A 186 -7.25 -7.52 -58.82
C GLN A 186 -7.05 -6.35 -59.80
N LEU A 187 -6.13 -6.53 -60.75
CA LEU A 187 -6.16 -5.86 -62.05
C LEU A 187 -5.82 -6.91 -63.13
N PRO A 188 -6.75 -7.25 -64.04
CA PRO A 188 -6.45 -8.12 -65.18
C PRO A 188 -5.62 -7.32 -66.19
N GLY A 189 -4.48 -7.89 -66.57
CA GLY A 189 -3.46 -7.20 -67.35
C GLY A 189 -3.89 -6.82 -68.77
N HIS A 190 -3.15 -5.88 -69.36
CA HIS A 190 -2.92 -5.72 -70.80
C HIS A 190 -1.53 -5.07 -70.99
N HIS A 191 -0.65 -5.74 -71.71
CA HIS A 191 0.52 -5.18 -72.41
C HIS A 191 0.31 -5.52 -73.90
N PRO A 192 0.75 -4.69 -74.87
CA PRO A 192 2.17 -4.40 -75.03
C PRO A 192 2.53 -2.98 -75.55
N GLY A 193 3.75 -2.55 -75.26
CA GLY A 193 4.34 -1.34 -75.83
C GLY A 193 5.82 -1.22 -75.46
N GLN A 194 6.68 -1.70 -76.36
CA GLN A 194 8.14 -1.58 -76.29
C GLN A 194 8.60 -0.16 -76.66
N TYR A 195 9.35 0.50 -75.78
CA TYR A 195 10.36 1.51 -76.13
C TYR A 195 11.52 1.44 -75.11
N PRO A 196 12.79 1.52 -75.53
CA PRO A 196 13.94 1.40 -74.65
C PRO A 196 14.44 2.78 -74.19
N GLY A 197 14.85 2.85 -72.92
CA GLY A 197 15.75 3.90 -72.44
C GLY A 197 15.12 4.85 -71.44
N LEU A 198 15.43 4.62 -70.17
CA LEU A 198 15.90 5.58 -69.15
C LEU A 198 15.67 4.94 -67.77
N LYS A 199 16.77 4.61 -67.08
CA LYS A 199 16.76 4.11 -65.70
C LYS A 199 16.83 5.33 -64.77
N PRO A 200 15.80 5.65 -63.97
CA PRO A 200 15.92 6.69 -62.94
C PRO A 200 16.63 6.12 -61.70
N PRO A 201 17.20 7.00 -60.85
CA PRO A 201 18.11 6.61 -59.78
C PRO A 201 17.36 5.89 -58.65
N GLY A 202 18.05 4.96 -58.00
CA GLY A 202 17.54 4.22 -56.85
C GLY A 202 17.08 5.16 -55.75
N HIS A 203 15.77 5.23 -55.56
CA HIS A 203 15.19 5.74 -54.33
C HIS A 203 15.49 4.71 -53.23
N HIS A 204 16.48 5.02 -52.40
CA HIS A 204 16.63 4.40 -51.10
C HIS A 204 15.35 4.67 -50.30
N HIS A 205 14.46 3.67 -50.26
CA HIS A 205 13.47 3.61 -49.20
C HIS A 205 14.24 3.51 -47.87
N PRO A 206 13.91 4.34 -46.87
CA PRO A 206 14.36 4.06 -45.52
C PRO A 206 13.85 2.66 -45.14
N PRO A 207 14.60 1.88 -44.36
CA PRO A 207 14.13 0.57 -43.92
C PRO A 207 12.82 0.78 -43.17
N GLY A 208 11.73 0.24 -43.72
CA GLY A 208 10.44 0.23 -43.06
C GLY A 208 10.63 -0.32 -41.66
N HIS A 209 10.15 0.43 -40.67
CA HIS A 209 10.09 0.01 -39.28
C HIS A 209 9.29 -1.30 -39.17
N HIS A 210 9.99 -2.43 -39.25
CA HIS A 210 9.48 -3.73 -38.84
C HIS A 210 9.35 -3.74 -37.32
N GLY A 211 8.23 -3.25 -36.80
CA GLY A 211 8.02 -3.17 -35.35
C GLY A 211 6.58 -3.33 -34.86
N CYS A 212 5.62 -3.58 -35.75
CA CYS A 212 4.20 -3.63 -35.40
C CYS A 212 3.61 -5.03 -35.63
N GLY A 213 4.24 -6.05 -35.04
CA GLY A 213 3.87 -7.45 -35.26
C GLY A 213 4.04 -8.36 -34.04
N PRO A 214 4.13 -9.69 -34.26
CA PRO A 214 4.13 -10.72 -33.20
C PRO A 214 5.18 -10.52 -32.12
N GLU A 215 6.31 -9.90 -32.46
CA GLU A 215 7.41 -9.63 -31.53
C GLU A 215 7.03 -8.60 -30.46
N THR A 216 6.30 -7.54 -30.83
CA THR A 216 5.82 -6.50 -29.90
C THR A 216 4.77 -7.08 -28.95
N LYS A 217 3.85 -7.90 -29.48
CA LYS A 217 2.86 -8.65 -28.69
C LYS A 217 3.53 -9.59 -27.68
N LYS A 218 4.56 -10.32 -28.11
CA LYS A 218 5.35 -11.19 -27.24
C LYS A 218 6.03 -10.41 -26.11
N LYS A 219 6.73 -9.31 -26.41
CA LYS A 219 7.42 -8.46 -25.41
C LYS A 219 6.45 -7.87 -24.38
N ILE A 220 5.28 -7.42 -24.82
CA ILE A 220 4.25 -6.88 -23.91
C ILE A 220 3.69 -7.97 -22.99
N ASN A 221 3.42 -9.17 -23.52
CA ASN A 221 2.96 -10.30 -22.71
C ASN A 221 4.02 -10.71 -21.67
N GLU A 222 5.29 -10.77 -22.06
CA GLU A 222 6.40 -11.03 -21.13
C GLU A 222 6.47 -9.95 -20.04
N SER A 223 6.34 -8.67 -20.40
CA SER A 223 6.31 -7.57 -19.45
C SER A 223 5.12 -7.66 -18.50
N MET A 224 3.95 -8.12 -18.96
CA MET A 224 2.77 -8.30 -18.12
C MET A 224 2.96 -9.42 -17.10
N GLU A 225 3.50 -10.57 -17.52
CA GLU A 225 3.74 -11.68 -16.60
C GLU A 225 4.84 -11.34 -15.58
N ALA A 226 5.87 -10.61 -15.99
CA ALA A 226 6.88 -10.07 -15.07
C ALA A 226 6.26 -9.11 -14.06
N PHE A 227 5.43 -8.16 -14.52
CA PHE A 227 4.71 -7.21 -13.68
C PHE A 227 3.80 -7.93 -12.67
N LYS A 228 2.99 -8.87 -13.13
CA LYS A 228 2.12 -9.69 -12.30
C LYS A 228 2.91 -10.44 -11.22
N THR A 229 4.00 -11.10 -11.61
CA THR A 229 4.88 -11.84 -10.68
C THR A 229 5.50 -10.91 -9.64
N SER A 230 5.96 -9.73 -10.07
CA SER A 230 6.53 -8.70 -9.20
C SER A 230 5.51 -8.19 -8.17
N LEU A 231 4.29 -7.84 -8.62
CA LEU A 231 3.23 -7.39 -7.73
C LEU A 231 2.82 -8.45 -6.72
N PHE A 232 2.66 -9.72 -7.11
CA PHE A 232 2.34 -10.77 -6.14
C PHE A 232 3.47 -11.03 -5.14
N SER A 233 4.72 -10.95 -5.58
CA SER A 233 5.89 -11.02 -4.68
C SER A 233 5.88 -9.88 -3.67
N LEU A 234 5.58 -8.67 -4.11
CA LEU A 234 5.38 -7.51 -3.25
C LEU A 234 4.24 -7.78 -2.24
N VAL A 235 3.05 -8.21 -2.67
CA VAL A 235 1.92 -8.50 -1.77
C VAL A 235 2.28 -9.56 -0.74
N SER A 236 3.00 -10.61 -1.11
CA SER A 236 3.47 -11.61 -0.15
C SER A 236 4.47 -11.04 0.87
N LYS A 237 5.34 -10.10 0.48
CA LYS A 237 6.20 -9.39 1.45
C LYS A 237 5.37 -8.53 2.40
N PHE A 238 4.33 -7.88 1.90
CA PHE A 238 3.38 -7.10 2.72
C PHE A 238 2.64 -7.99 3.74
N GLU A 239 2.17 -9.17 3.33
CA GLU A 239 1.58 -10.18 4.22
C GLU A 239 2.54 -10.59 5.35
N VAL A 240 3.79 -10.89 4.98
CA VAL A 240 4.82 -11.33 5.93
C VAL A 240 5.17 -10.22 6.93
N GLU A 241 5.36 -8.97 6.48
CA GLU A 241 5.64 -7.84 7.37
C GLU A 241 4.50 -7.57 8.35
N LEU A 242 3.25 -7.66 7.87
CA LEU A 242 2.07 -7.48 8.71
C LEU A 242 1.95 -8.59 9.77
N ALA A 243 2.18 -9.85 9.37
CA ALA A 243 2.16 -10.99 10.28
C ALA A 243 3.27 -10.90 11.33
N GLN A 244 4.50 -10.58 10.90
CA GLN A 244 5.64 -10.42 11.81
C GLN A 244 5.45 -9.25 12.78
N THR A 245 4.93 -8.12 12.30
CA THR A 245 4.61 -6.97 13.16
C THR A 245 3.58 -7.37 14.21
N THR A 246 2.52 -8.07 13.80
CA THR A 246 1.48 -8.57 14.71
C THR A 246 2.02 -9.55 15.74
N GLU A 247 2.85 -10.51 15.32
CA GLU A 247 3.48 -11.49 16.21
C GLU A 247 4.40 -10.82 17.23
N LYS A 248 5.27 -9.90 16.77
CA LYS A 248 6.18 -9.14 17.65
C LYS A 248 5.41 -8.36 18.71
N ILE A 249 4.33 -7.68 18.31
CA ILE A 249 3.45 -6.96 19.24
C ILE A 249 2.84 -7.93 20.27
N ASN A 250 2.30 -9.07 19.82
CA ASN A 250 1.69 -10.05 20.70
C ASN A 250 2.70 -10.66 21.68
N LYS A 251 3.88 -11.07 21.19
CA LYS A 251 4.96 -11.65 22.01
C LYS A 251 5.42 -10.69 23.11
N LYS A 252 5.52 -9.40 22.78
CA LYS A 252 5.95 -8.36 23.72
C LYS A 252 4.85 -7.96 24.71
N MET A 253 3.58 -8.05 24.35
CA MET A 253 2.46 -7.77 25.27
C MET A 253 2.03 -8.96 26.13
N PHE A 254 2.36 -10.20 25.75
CA PHE A 254 1.99 -11.42 26.47
C PHE A 254 2.49 -11.49 27.93
N PRO A 255 3.73 -11.08 28.27
CA PRO A 255 4.21 -11.08 29.65
C PRO A 255 3.46 -10.09 30.55
N LEU A 256 3.12 -8.91 30.03
CA LEU A 256 2.31 -7.91 30.74
C LEU A 256 0.92 -8.46 31.09
N ARG A 257 0.33 -9.26 30.20
CA ARG A 257 -1.01 -9.86 30.39
C ARG A 257 -1.05 -10.93 31.48
N LYS A 258 0.08 -11.55 31.81
CA LYS A 258 0.19 -12.63 32.81
C LYS A 258 0.64 -12.16 34.19
N LYS A 259 1.05 -10.90 34.37
CA LYS A 259 1.37 -10.37 35.69
C LYS A 259 0.08 -10.30 36.53
N PRO A 260 0.01 -10.92 37.73
CA PRO A 260 -1.14 -10.77 38.62
C PRO A 260 -1.36 -9.28 38.93
N HIS A 261 -2.61 -8.84 39.08
CA HIS A 261 -2.92 -7.43 39.38
C HIS A 261 -2.14 -6.86 40.59
N GLY A 262 -1.79 -7.68 41.58
CA GLY A 262 -0.96 -7.27 42.73
C GLY A 262 0.51 -6.96 42.41
N GLN A 263 1.04 -7.43 41.27
CA GLN A 263 2.40 -7.15 40.81
C GLN A 263 2.46 -5.89 39.93
N LEU A 264 1.40 -5.63 39.14
CA LEU A 264 1.28 -4.41 38.31
C LEU A 264 1.27 -3.12 39.14
N ILE A 265 0.71 -3.15 40.36
CA ILE A 265 0.71 -2.02 41.29
C ILE A 265 2.11 -1.75 41.86
N LYS A 266 2.92 -2.80 42.05
CA LYS A 266 4.32 -2.68 42.52
C LYS A 266 5.29 -2.27 41.40
N ASP A 267 4.96 -2.60 40.16
CA ASP A 267 5.80 -2.40 38.97
C ASP A 267 5.38 -1.15 38.14
N SER A 268 4.62 -0.21 38.71
CA SER A 268 4.20 1.02 38.01
C SER A 268 5.36 1.73 37.30
N ASP A 269 6.47 1.95 38.04
CA ASP A 269 7.66 2.62 37.50
C ASP A 269 8.34 1.76 36.42
N ARG A 270 8.26 0.43 36.58
CA ARG A 270 8.77 -0.56 35.60
C ARG A 270 7.94 -0.66 34.34
N LEU A 271 6.66 -0.29 34.33
CA LEU A 271 5.85 -0.41 33.11
C LEU A 271 6.37 0.52 32.00
N LYS A 272 6.80 1.72 32.38
CA LYS A 272 7.46 2.66 31.45
C LYS A 272 8.76 2.06 30.92
N ASP A 273 9.62 1.60 31.83
CA ASP A 273 10.91 1.03 31.48
C ASP A 273 10.76 -0.25 30.63
N ASP A 274 9.77 -1.09 30.94
CA ASP A 274 9.41 -2.29 30.18
C ASP A 274 8.96 -1.90 28.77
N LEU A 275 8.06 -0.92 28.60
CA LEU A 275 7.59 -0.48 27.28
C LEU A 275 8.70 0.19 26.46
N GLU A 276 9.56 0.99 27.09
CA GLU A 276 10.68 1.67 26.43
C GLU A 276 11.79 0.68 26.03
N SER A 277 12.12 -0.26 26.91
CA SER A 277 13.01 -1.39 26.61
C SER A 277 12.47 -2.26 25.46
N LEU A 278 11.18 -2.60 25.51
CA LEU A 278 10.51 -3.35 24.44
C LEU A 278 10.56 -2.59 23.10
N TRP A 279 10.56 -1.26 23.11
CA TRP A 279 10.77 -0.50 21.88
C TRP A 279 12.22 -0.58 21.38
N GLN A 280 13.20 -0.34 22.24
CA GLN A 280 14.63 -0.34 21.84
C GLN A 280 15.07 -1.68 21.26
N ASP A 281 14.67 -2.78 21.91
CA ASP A 281 14.91 -4.14 21.42
C ASP A 281 14.31 -4.37 20.03
N TRP A 282 13.14 -3.80 19.79
CA TRP A 282 12.46 -3.96 18.51
C TRP A 282 13.14 -3.13 17.41
N LEU A 283 13.69 -1.96 17.75
CA LEU A 283 14.40 -1.08 16.82
C LEU A 283 15.67 -1.77 16.31
N LEU A 284 16.45 -2.35 17.23
CA LEU A 284 17.64 -3.17 16.92
C LEU A 284 17.31 -4.34 15.98
N LEU A 285 16.25 -5.09 16.27
CA LEU A 285 15.83 -6.24 15.45
C LEU A 285 15.26 -5.83 14.08
N SER A 286 14.69 -4.63 13.96
CA SER A 286 14.20 -4.12 12.68
C SER A 286 15.34 -3.69 11.75
N GLN A 287 16.46 -3.21 12.30
CA GLN A 287 17.65 -2.83 11.53
C GLN A 287 18.47 -4.04 11.07
N GLN A 288 18.43 -5.15 11.80
CA GLN A 288 19.18 -6.36 11.47
C GLN A 288 18.62 -7.13 10.25
N LYS A 289 17.43 -6.77 9.74
CA LYS A 289 16.76 -7.41 8.59
C LYS A 289 16.94 -6.69 7.25
N VAL A 290 17.83 -5.68 7.18
CA VAL A 290 18.07 -4.87 5.97
C VAL A 290 19.33 -5.32 5.19
N VAL A 291 19.80 -6.56 5.38
CA VAL A 291 20.84 -7.18 4.52
C VAL A 291 20.24 -8.30 3.70
#